data_AF-A0A382QY11-F1
#
_entry.id   AF-A0A382QY11-F1
#
_cell.length_a   1.000
_cell.length_b   1.000
_cell.length_c   1.000
_cell.angle_alpha   90.00
_cell.angle_beta   90.00
_cell.angle_gamma   90.00
#
_symmetry.space_group_name_H-M   'P 1'
#
loop_
_entity.id
_entity.type
_entity.pdbx_description
1 polymer ?
#
loop_
_entity_poly.entity_id
_entity_poly.type
_entity_poly.pdbx_seq_one_letter_code
_entity_poly.pdbx_strand_id
1 'polypeptide(L)'
;MAAIGLFQKGDNIFYAKVVDGDLYKLKGDIFGAPSFQKTPIPKKGFRTLVPVQPSKIIAVGLNYADHAAESGLEIPKTPLFWLKSPKSILPDGGKIEIPFEKHRTDYE
;
A
#
# COMPACT_ATOMS: atom_id res chain seq x y z
N MET A 1 5.49 -4.68 -15.78
CA MET A 1 4.39 -4.93 -14.82
C MET A 1 3.56 -3.67 -14.73
N ALA A 2 2.22 -3.74 -14.77
CA ALA A 2 1.37 -2.56 -14.64
C ALA A 2 0.81 -2.50 -13.22
N ALA A 3 0.95 -1.34 -12.57
CA ALA A 3 0.39 -1.07 -11.24
C ALA A 3 -0.47 0.20 -11.29
N ILE A 4 -1.42 0.36 -10.37
CA ILE A 4 -2.19 1.60 -10.21
C ILE A 4 -1.87 2.17 -8.83
N GLY A 5 -1.57 3.47 -8.80
CA GLY A 5 -1.29 4.19 -7.56
C GLY A 5 -2.06 5.50 -7.49
N LEU A 6 -2.10 6.08 -6.29
CA LEU A 6 -2.58 7.44 -6.03
C LEU A 6 -1.38 8.38 -5.98
N PHE A 7 -1.47 9.51 -6.67
CA PHE A 7 -0.39 10.47 -6.80
C PHE A 7 -0.90 11.88 -6.55
N GLN A 8 0.01 12.77 -6.17
CA GLN A 8 -0.26 14.20 -6.05
C GLN A 8 0.80 15.02 -6.78
N LYS A 9 0.36 16.02 -7.56
CA LYS A 9 1.20 17.02 -8.21
C LYS A 9 0.62 18.41 -7.98
N GLY A 10 1.33 19.25 -7.21
CA GLY A 10 0.74 20.46 -6.64
C GLY A 10 -0.47 20.09 -5.77
N ASP A 11 -1.60 20.76 -6.00
CA ASP A 11 -2.85 20.49 -5.27
C ASP A 11 -3.71 19.39 -5.91
N ASN A 12 -3.33 18.90 -7.10
CA ASN A 12 -4.10 17.91 -7.83
C ASN A 12 -3.73 16.48 -7.40
N ILE A 13 -4.69 15.78 -6.80
CA ILE A 13 -4.62 14.35 -6.44
C ILE A 13 -5.31 13.52 -7.53
N PHE A 14 -4.69 12.43 -7.96
CA PHE A 14 -5.21 11.59 -9.04
C PHE A 14 -4.67 10.16 -8.99
N TYR A 15 -5.49 9.22 -9.45
CA TYR A 15 -5.02 7.86 -9.75
C TYR A 15 -4.30 7.83 -11.11
N ALA A 16 -3.30 6.98 -11.23
CA ALA A 16 -2.63 6.71 -12.49
C ALA A 16 -2.14 5.26 -12.57
N LYS A 17 -2.11 4.72 -13.79
CA LYS A 17 -1.40 3.49 -14.10
C LYS A 17 0.08 3.79 -14.32
N VAL A 18 0.94 3.00 -13.70
CA VAL A 18 2.40 3.01 -13.88
C VAL A 18 2.76 1.98 -14.93
N VAL A 19 3.46 2.40 -15.98
CA VAL A 19 4.07 1.52 -16.99
C VAL A 19 5.49 2.03 -17.21
N ASP A 20 6.50 1.22 -16.89
CA ASP A 20 7.93 1.53 -17.06
C ASP A 20 8.34 2.90 -16.47
N GLY A 21 7.73 3.27 -15.33
CA GLY A 21 7.95 4.53 -14.63
C GLY A 21 7.16 5.73 -15.17
N ASP A 22 6.41 5.55 -16.26
CA ASP A 22 5.50 6.55 -16.81
C ASP A 22 4.10 6.45 -16.22
N LEU A 23 3.50 7.59 -15.90
CA LEU A 23 2.18 7.69 -15.28
C LEU A 23 1.11 8.05 -16.29
N TYR A 24 0.08 7.23 -16.40
CA TYR A 24 -1.09 7.48 -17.24
C TYR A 24 -2.29 7.72 -16.34
N LYS A 25 -2.74 8.99 -16.23
CA LYS A 25 -3.89 9.37 -15.40
C LYS A 25 -5.11 8.51 -15.71
N LEU A 26 -5.72 7.99 -14.65
CA LEU A 26 -6.96 7.22 -14.68
C LEU A 26 -8.15 8.15 -14.91
N LYS A 27 -9.15 7.65 -15.63
CA LYS A 27 -10.47 8.27 -15.82
C LYS A 27 -11.55 7.25 -15.43
N GLY A 28 -12.49 7.69 -14.59
CA GLY A 28 -13.57 6.85 -14.06
C GLY A 28 -13.25 6.29 -12.68
N ASP A 29 -13.88 5.17 -12.35
CA ASP A 29 -13.71 4.46 -11.08
C ASP A 29 -12.56 3.44 -11.15
N ILE A 30 -11.68 3.44 -10.15
CA ILE A 30 -10.55 2.51 -10.03
C ILE A 30 -11.00 1.06 -9.83
N PHE A 31 -12.15 0.83 -9.21
CA PHE A 31 -12.70 -0.51 -8.96
C PHE A 31 -13.72 -0.96 -10.01
N GLY A 32 -14.08 -0.08 -10.94
CA GLY A 32 -14.99 -0.36 -12.05
C GLY A 32 -14.24 -0.73 -13.33
N ALA A 33 -14.62 -0.08 -14.43
CA ALA A 33 -13.94 -0.19 -15.73
C ALA A 33 -13.15 1.10 -16.06
N PRO A 34 -11.99 1.34 -15.40
CA PRO A 34 -11.23 2.55 -15.63
C PRO A 34 -10.63 2.59 -17.04
N SER A 35 -10.54 3.78 -17.59
CA SER A 35 -9.70 4.06 -18.76
C SER A 35 -8.52 4.93 -18.37
N PHE A 36 -7.50 4.98 -19.21
CA PHE A 36 -6.28 5.77 -18.96
C PHE A 36 -6.06 6.75 -20.10
N GLN A 37 -5.58 7.94 -19.79
CA GLN A 37 -5.11 8.86 -20.83
C GLN A 37 -3.99 8.22 -21.66
N LYS A 38 -3.84 8.64 -22.92
CA LYS A 38 -2.82 8.10 -23.84
C LYS A 38 -1.42 8.66 -23.60
N THR A 39 -1.34 9.90 -23.12
CA THR A 39 -0.09 10.62 -22.92
C THR A 39 0.36 10.50 -21.46
N PRO A 40 1.64 10.20 -21.19
CA PRO A 40 2.12 10.12 -19.83
C PRO A 40 2.20 11.51 -19.18
N ILE A 41 2.09 11.53 -17.85
CA ILE A 41 2.36 12.71 -17.03
C ILE A 41 3.88 12.90 -16.96
N PRO A 42 4.40 14.14 -17.02
CA PRO A 42 5.83 14.38 -16.87
C PRO A 42 6.40 13.77 -15.58
N LYS A 43 7.53 13.05 -15.69
CA LYS A 43 8.18 12.22 -14.66
C LYS A 43 8.57 12.94 -13.35
N LYS A 44 8.44 14.26 -13.27
CA LYS A 44 8.89 15.07 -12.13
C LYS A 44 7.75 15.85 -11.48
N GLY A 45 7.94 16.12 -10.19
CA GLY A 45 7.06 17.00 -9.40
C GLY A 45 5.77 16.34 -8.95
N PHE A 46 5.75 15.01 -8.80
CA PHE A 46 4.67 14.32 -8.10
C PHE A 46 5.22 13.53 -6.92
N ARG A 47 4.36 13.28 -5.93
CA ARG A 47 4.61 12.34 -4.84
C ARG A 47 3.61 11.20 -4.89
N THR A 48 4.05 10.02 -4.47
CA THR A 48 3.19 8.85 -4.27
C THR A 48 2.40 9.02 -2.97
N LEU A 49 1.11 8.71 -3.02
CA LEU A 49 0.22 8.66 -1.86
C LEU A 49 -0.17 7.21 -1.58
N VAL A 50 -0.90 6.99 -0.49
CA VAL A 50 -1.51 5.68 -0.21
C VAL A 50 -2.44 5.30 -1.37
N PRO A 51 -2.26 4.13 -2.00
CA PRO A 51 -2.94 3.79 -3.26
C PRO A 51 -4.43 3.46 -3.10
N VAL A 52 -4.93 3.33 -1.86
CA VAL A 52 -6.33 2.99 -1.56
C VAL A 52 -6.79 3.70 -0.29
N GLN A 53 -8.10 3.82 -0.11
CA GLN A 53 -8.73 4.33 1.12
C GLN A 53 -9.58 3.23 1.76
N PRO A 54 -8.96 2.27 2.47
CA PRO A 54 -9.68 1.12 2.99
C PRO A 54 -10.55 1.50 4.18
N SER A 55 -11.75 0.91 4.28
CA SER A 55 -12.57 1.00 5.49
C SER A 55 -12.07 0.11 6.63
N LYS A 56 -11.29 -0.92 6.30
CA LYS A 56 -10.69 -1.89 7.21
C LYS A 56 -9.40 -2.46 6.65
N ILE A 57 -8.45 -2.79 7.51
CA ILE A 57 -7.25 -3.55 7.16
C ILE A 57 -7.28 -4.85 7.96
N ILE A 58 -7.28 -5.98 7.26
CA ILE A 58 -7.25 -7.32 7.86
C ILE A 58 -5.87 -7.88 7.55
N ALA A 59 -5.08 -8.15 8.59
CA ALA A 59 -3.78 -8.78 8.47
C ALA A 59 -3.89 -10.28 8.74
N VAL A 60 -3.01 -11.07 8.14
CA VAL A 60 -2.94 -12.53 8.30
C VAL A 60 -1.54 -12.90 8.78
N GLY A 61 -1.46 -13.61 9.90
CA GLY A 61 -0.19 -14.04 10.48
C GLY A 61 0.15 -15.48 10.13
N LEU A 62 1.43 -15.80 10.25
CA LEU A 62 1.99 -17.14 10.02
C LEU A 62 1.55 -17.74 8.68
N ASN A 63 1.49 -16.91 7.63
CA ASN A 63 1.07 -17.32 6.29
C ASN A 63 2.25 -17.77 5.38
N TYR A 64 3.41 -18.01 5.97
CA TYR A 64 4.62 -18.52 5.32
C TYR A 64 5.20 -19.64 6.19
N ALA A 65 5.48 -20.80 5.60
CA ALA A 65 5.99 -21.97 6.32
C ALA A 65 7.34 -21.67 7.01
N ASP A 66 8.23 -20.97 6.32
CA ASP A 66 9.54 -20.58 6.84
C ASP A 66 9.42 -19.64 8.04
N HIS A 67 8.46 -18.71 8.03
CA HIS A 67 8.23 -17.79 9.14
C HIS A 67 7.68 -18.51 10.39
N ALA A 68 6.84 -19.54 10.19
CA ALA A 68 6.38 -20.40 11.29
C ALA A 68 7.55 -21.20 11.89
N ALA A 69 8.42 -21.76 11.03
CA ALA A 69 9.61 -22.50 11.45
C ALA A 69 10.62 -21.62 12.20
N GLU A 70 10.91 -20.42 11.70
CA GLU A 70 11.79 -19.42 12.33
C GLU A 70 11.31 -19.04 13.74
N SER A 71 10.00 -18.88 13.91
CA SER A 71 9.39 -18.51 15.18
C SER A 71 9.22 -19.69 16.14
N GLY A 72 9.54 -20.92 15.73
CA GLY A 72 9.29 -22.14 16.49
C GLY A 72 7.80 -22.41 16.75
N LEU A 73 6.93 -21.90 15.87
CA LEU A 73 5.47 -22.00 15.99
C LEU A 73 4.94 -23.10 15.06
N GLU A 74 3.93 -23.83 15.51
CA GLU A 74 3.23 -24.79 14.65
C GLU A 74 2.45 -24.05 13.54
N ILE A 75 2.40 -24.66 12.35
CA ILE A 75 1.62 -24.12 11.23
C ILE A 75 0.13 -24.13 11.63
N PRO A 76 -0.56 -22.98 11.63
CA PRO A 76 -1.96 -22.92 12.01
C PRO A 76 -2.86 -23.76 11.10
N LYS A 77 -3.82 -24.48 11.68
CA LYS A 77 -4.85 -25.23 10.91
C LYS A 77 -5.91 -24.34 10.28
N THR A 78 -6.03 -23.10 10.76
CA THR A 78 -6.94 -22.08 10.23
C THR A 78 -6.25 -20.72 10.20
N PRO A 79 -6.63 -19.81 9.29
CA PRO A 79 -6.00 -18.50 9.20
C PRO A 79 -6.11 -17.70 10.51
N LEU A 80 -4.97 -17.16 10.96
CA LEU A 80 -4.91 -16.23 12.08
C LEU A 80 -5.02 -14.80 11.53
N PHE A 81 -6.06 -14.07 11.94
CA PHE A 81 -6.28 -12.70 11.48
C PHE A 81 -6.41 -11.71 12.63
N TRP A 82 -5.98 -10.47 12.38
CA TRP A 82 -6.22 -9.32 13.25
C TRP A 82 -6.52 -8.08 12.42
N LEU A 83 -7.00 -7.04 13.09
CA LEU A 83 -7.32 -5.76 12.46
C LEU A 83 -6.19 -4.75 12.71
N LYS A 84 -5.82 -4.03 11.66
CA LYS A 84 -5.08 -2.77 11.78
C LYS A 84 -6.03 -1.62 11.52
N SER A 85 -5.85 -0.53 12.25
CA SER A 85 -6.60 0.70 12.01
C SER A 85 -6.30 1.22 10.58
N PRO A 86 -7.30 1.62 9.78
CA PRO A 86 -7.07 2.33 8.51
C PRO A 86 -6.18 3.58 8.65
N LYS A 87 -6.15 4.19 9.85
CA LYS A 87 -5.29 5.33 10.17
C LYS A 87 -3.81 4.96 10.38
N SER A 88 -3.47 3.67 10.38
CA SER A 88 -2.07 3.21 10.51
C SER A 88 -1.28 3.21 9.20
N ILE A 89 -1.92 3.52 8.07
CA ILE A 89 -1.26 3.52 6.76
C ILE A 89 -0.50 4.84 6.57
N LEU A 90 0.73 4.74 6.06
CA LEU A 90 1.55 5.86 5.64
C LEU A 90 1.79 5.81 4.13
N PRO A 91 1.96 6.96 3.45
CA PRO A 91 2.45 6.96 2.08
C PRO A 91 3.90 6.45 2.02
N ASP A 92 4.37 6.13 0.82
CA ASP A 92 5.78 5.84 0.59
C ASP A 92 6.69 6.98 1.11
N GLY A 93 7.79 6.61 1.76
CA GLY A 93 8.67 7.54 2.48
C GLY A 93 8.07 8.18 3.74
N GLY A 94 6.87 7.77 4.17
CA GLY A 94 6.24 8.24 5.40
C GLY A 94 7.02 7.84 6.65
N LYS A 95 7.06 8.72 7.65
CA LYS A 95 7.76 8.49 8.91
C LYS A 95 6.92 7.63 9.85
N ILE A 96 7.49 6.52 10.32
CA ILE A 96 6.91 5.73 11.42
C ILE A 96 7.24 6.43 12.74
N GLU A 97 6.21 6.78 13.51
CA GLU A 97 6.37 7.35 14.85
C GLU A 97 6.27 6.24 15.89
N ILE A 98 7.34 6.06 16.69
CA ILE A 98 7.37 5.09 17.78
C ILE A 98 7.05 5.85 19.07
N PRO A 99 5.83 5.69 19.63
CA PRO A 99 5.41 6.49 20.79
C PRO A 99 6.12 6.10 22.10
N PHE A 100 6.60 4.86 22.19
CA PHE A 100 7.26 4.33 23.38
C PHE A 100 8.58 3.68 22.98
N GLU A 101 9.69 4.41 23.11
CA GLU A 101 11.02 3.96 22.68
C GLU A 101 11.46 2.63 23.32
N LYS A 102 10.96 2.32 24.51
CA LYS A 102 11.29 1.09 25.25
C LYS A 102 10.48 -0.13 24.79
N HIS A 103 9.39 0.05 24.04
CA HIS A 103 8.65 -1.08 23.49
C HIS A 103 9.44 -1.71 22.36
N ARG A 104 9.55 -3.05 22.38
CA ARG A 104 10.12 -3.79 21.26
C ARG A 104 9.20 -3.63 20.05
N THR A 105 9.66 -2.81 19.11
CA THR A 105 9.02 -2.57 17.81
C THR A 105 9.82 -3.32 16.76
N ASP A 106 9.15 -4.04 15.88
CA ASP A 106 9.77 -4.86 14.84
C ASP A 106 9.13 -4.58 13.47
N TYR A 107 9.71 -5.14 12.41
CA TYR A 107 9.19 -5.09 11.05
C TYR A 107 8.63 -6.45 10.61
N GLU A 108 7.60 -6.43 9.76
CA GLU A 108 7.01 -7.59 9.09
C GLU A 108 6.73 -7.27 7.61
#